data_AF-A0A521YNH4-F1
#
_entry.id   AF-A0A521YNH4-F1
#
_cell.length_a   1.000
_cell.length_b   1.000
_cell.length_c   1.000
_cell.angle_alpha   90.00
_cell.angle_beta   90.00
_cell.angle_gamma   90.00
#
_symmetry.space_group_name_H-M   'P 1'
#
loop_
_entity.id
_entity.type
_entity.pdbx_description
1 polymer ?
#
loop_
_entity_poly.entity_id
_entity_poly.type
_entity_poly.pdbx_seq_one_letter_code
_entity_poly.pdbx_strand_id
1 'polypeptide(L)' 'MSYPVGYGVTRADADRIGAWWEERRGISQPSQSVLDASGKVLASTYSSGPIGRIEPADVVSMIEFREKQAAKK' A
#
# COMPACT_ATOMS: atom_id res chain seq x y z
N MET A 1 -2.49 8.93 17.17
CA MET A 1 -1.87 8.27 16.00
C MET A 1 -0.52 7.70 16.42
N SER A 2 -0.23 6.44 16.09
CA SER A 2 1.06 5.80 16.38
C SER A 2 2.00 5.71 15.17
N TYR A 3 1.57 6.18 14.00
CA TYR A 3 2.32 6.13 12.74
C TYR A 3 2.23 7.46 11.97
N PRO A 4 3.22 7.78 11.12
CA PRO A 4 3.21 8.97 10.28
C PRO A 4 2.06 8.96 9.27
N VAL A 5 1.48 10.13 9.02
CA VAL A 5 0.45 10.34 7.99
C VAL A 5 0.92 11.42 7.04
N GLY A 6 1.01 11.10 5.75
CA GLY A 6 1.24 12.09 4.70
C GLY A 6 -0.02 12.91 4.44
N TYR A 7 0.15 14.23 4.29
CA TYR A 7 -0.92 15.17 3.98
C TYR A 7 -0.51 16.07 2.81
N GLY A 8 -1.48 16.52 2.01
CA GLY A 8 -1.22 17.38 0.85
C GLY A 8 -0.54 16.66 -0.32
N VAL A 9 -0.72 15.34 -0.44
CA VAL A 9 -0.16 14.52 -1.53
C VAL A 9 -0.58 15.10 -2.88
N THR A 10 0.41 15.47 -3.70
CA THR A 10 0.20 16.01 -5.04
C THR A 10 0.11 14.89 -6.07
N ARG A 11 -0.27 15.24 -7.31
CA ARG A 11 -0.20 14.31 -8.45
C ARG A 11 1.22 13.76 -8.64
N ALA A 12 2.23 14.64 -8.56
CA ALA A 12 3.62 14.24 -8.72
C ALA A 12 4.07 13.26 -7.63
N ASP A 13 3.56 13.40 -6.40
CA ASP A 13 3.85 12.45 -5.32
C ASP A 13 3.16 11.11 -5.56
N ALA A 14 1.90 11.13 -6.02
CA ALA A 14 1.17 9.92 -6.41
C ALA A 14 1.89 9.17 -7.53
N ASP A 15 2.35 9.87 -8.57
CA ASP A 15 3.09 9.26 -9.69
C ASP A 15 4.41 8.63 -9.23
N ARG A 16 5.13 9.25 -8.28
CA ARG A 16 6.39 8.71 -7.71
C ARG A 16 6.21 7.36 -7.02
N ILE A 17 5.06 7.14 -6.39
CA ILE A 17 4.75 5.89 -5.69
C ILE A 17 3.88 4.95 -6.54
N GLY A 18 3.60 5.31 -7.80
CA GLY A 18 2.74 4.54 -8.70
C GLY A 18 1.27 4.47 -8.26
N ALA A 19 0.81 5.41 -7.42
CA ALA A 19 -0.57 5.42 -6.96
C ALA A 19 -1.55 5.74 -8.10
N TRP A 20 -2.75 5.16 -8.01
CA TRP A 20 -3.80 5.45 -8.97
C TRP A 20 -4.38 6.84 -8.73
N TRP A 21 -4.09 7.78 -9.63
CA TRP A 21 -4.70 9.10 -9.60
C TRP A 21 -6.05 9.15 -10.33
N GLU A 22 -7.00 9.89 -9.76
CA GLU A 22 -8.29 10.14 -10.37
C GLU A 22 -8.42 11.61 -10.79
N GLU A 23 -8.48 11.83 -12.10
CA GLU A 23 -8.36 13.17 -12.71
C GLU A 23 -9.51 14.12 -12.34
N ARG A 24 -10.75 13.64 -12.29
CA ARG A 24 -11.94 14.48 -12.11
C ARG A 24 -11.97 15.15 -10.75
N ARG A 25 -11.53 14.46 -9.69
CA ARG A 25 -11.48 15.01 -8.32
C ARG A 25 -10.10 15.47 -7.90
N GLY A 26 -9.06 15.16 -8.67
CA GLY A 26 -7.69 15.49 -8.31
C GLY A 26 -7.27 14.81 -7.00
N ILE A 27 -7.62 13.53 -6.84
CA ILE A 27 -7.28 12.74 -5.65
C ILE A 27 -6.58 11.45 -6.04
N SER A 28 -5.74 10.95 -5.15
CA SER A 28 -5.31 9.55 -5.21
C SER A 28 -6.46 8.65 -4.82
N GLN A 29 -6.77 7.68 -5.66
CA GLN A 29 -7.53 6.51 -5.25
C GLN A 29 -6.72 5.68 -4.24
N PRO A 30 -7.39 4.88 -3.40
CA PRO A 30 -6.72 3.91 -2.54
C PRO A 30 -5.72 3.06 -3.32
N SER A 31 -4.44 3.20 -2.95
CA SER A 31 -3.33 2.45 -3.48
C SER A 31 -2.52 1.94 -2.28
N GLN A 32 -2.38 0.63 -2.14
CA GLN A 32 -1.69 0.04 -1.00
C GLN A 32 -0.57 -0.85 -1.51
N SER A 33 0.60 -0.77 -0.87
CA SER A 33 1.74 -1.61 -1.19
C SER A 33 2.38 -2.14 0.09
N VAL A 34 2.74 -3.42 0.10
CA VAL A 34 3.53 -4.05 1.16
C VAL A 34 4.96 -4.20 0.64
N LEU A 35 5.94 -3.72 1.40
CA LEU A 35 7.35 -3.77 1.06
C LEU A 35 8.08 -4.71 2.05
N ASP A 36 9.11 -5.43 1.59
CA ASP A 36 10.08 -6.05 2.49
C ASP A 36 11.15 -5.04 2.94
N ALA A 37 12.04 -5.48 3.84
CA ALA A 37 13.12 -4.65 4.37
C ALA A 37 14.13 -4.17 3.31
N SER A 38 14.17 -4.79 2.12
CA SER A 38 15.00 -4.35 1.00
C SER A 38 14.32 -3.29 0.12
N GLY A 39 13.07 -2.94 0.43
CA GLY A 39 12.25 -2.04 -0.37
C GLY A 39 11.59 -2.72 -1.57
N LYS A 40 11.59 -4.06 -1.63
CA LYS A 40 10.92 -4.78 -2.72
C LYS A 40 9.42 -4.86 -2.44
N VAL A 41 8.61 -4.54 -3.45
CA VAL A 41 7.15 -4.71 -3.41
C VAL A 41 6.78 -6.20 -3.36
N LEU A 42 6.08 -6.58 -2.31
CA LEU A 42 5.59 -7.95 -2.07
C LEU A 42 4.17 -8.15 -2.56
N ALA A 43 3.33 -7.13 -2.39
CA ALA A 43 1.93 -7.11 -2.79
C ALA A 43 1.51 -5.67 -3.08
N SER A 44 0.52 -5.48 -3.95
CA SER A 44 -0.10 -4.17 -4.16
C SER A 44 -1.58 -4.31 -4.52
N THR A 45 -2.38 -3.36 -4.07
CA THR A 45 -3.80 -3.24 -4.40
C THR A 45 -4.11 -1.83 -4.88
N TYR A 46 -5.01 -1.74 -5.85
CA TYR A 46 -5.56 -0.49 -6.38
C TYR A 46 -7.07 -0.64 -6.37
N SER A 47 -7.77 0.28 -5.73
CA SER A 47 -9.23 0.22 -5.66
C SER A 47 -9.84 1.59 -5.87
N SER A 48 -11.04 1.64 -6.43
CA SER A 48 -11.80 2.89 -6.48
C SER A 48 -12.42 3.17 -5.12
N GLY A 49 -12.67 4.44 -4.79
CA GLY A 49 -13.14 4.89 -3.48
C GLY A 49 -14.16 4.00 -2.73
N PRO A 50 -15.25 3.53 -3.36
CA PRO A 50 -16.25 2.70 -2.66
C PRO A 50 -15.84 1.23 -2.48
N ILE A 51 -14.80 0.77 -3.17
CA ILE A 51 -14.35 -0.63 -3.11
C ILE A 51 -13.50 -0.85 -1.85
N GLY A 52 -13.78 -1.96 -1.19
CA GLY A 52 -13.04 -2.43 -0.02
C GLY A 52 -11.54 -2.54 -0.28
N ARG A 53 -10.77 -2.41 0.80
CA ARG A 53 -9.32 -2.59 0.83
C ARG A 53 -9.00 -3.97 1.38
N ILE A 54 -7.73 -4.36 1.32
CA ILE A 54 -7.28 -5.55 2.05
C ILE A 54 -7.49 -5.34 3.55
N GLU A 55 -8.02 -6.37 4.23
CA GLU A 55 -8.22 -6.34 5.67
C GLU A 55 -6.85 -6.33 6.38
N PRO A 56 -6.60 -5.41 7.34
CA PRO A 56 -5.31 -5.34 8.02
C PRO A 56 -4.84 -6.66 8.64
N ALA A 57 -5.75 -7.46 9.22
CA ALA A 57 -5.40 -8.76 9.82
C ALA A 57 -4.86 -9.76 8.78
N ASP A 58 -5.37 -9.73 7.55
CA ASP A 58 -4.91 -10.59 6.46
C ASP A 58 -3.51 -10.16 5.98
N VAL A 59 -3.22 -8.85 5.95
CA VAL A 59 -1.88 -8.33 5.63
C VAL A 59 -0.86 -8.80 6.67
N VAL A 60 -1.18 -8.69 7.96
CA VAL A 60 -0.31 -9.15 9.04
C VAL A 60 -0.05 -10.65 8.92
N SER A 61 -1.10 -11.45 8.72
CA SER A 61 -0.98 -12.90 8.57
C SER A 61 -0.11 -13.29 7.36
N MET A 62 -0.25 -12.58 6.24
CA MET A 62 0.58 -12.78 5.05
C MET A 62 2.06 -12.46 5.33
N ILE A 63 2.34 -11.34 6.01
CA ILE A 63 3.70 -10.93 6.39
C ILE A 63 4.31 -11.99 7.31
N GLU A 64 3.63 -12.37 8.39
CA GLU A 64 4.12 -13.39 9.33
C GLU A 64 4.41 -14.73 8.65
N PHE A 65 3.53 -15.18 7.76
CA PHE A 65 3.75 -16.40 7.00
C PHE A 65 5.02 -16.30 6.15
N ARG A 66 5.19 -15.17 5.44
CA ARG A 66 6.35 -14.95 4.56
C ARG A 66 7.66 -14.91 5.36
N GLU A 67 7.70 -14.20 6.47
CA GLU A 67 8.87 -14.13 7.35
C GLU A 67 9.25 -15.53 7.89
N LYS A 68 8.25 -16.33 8.29
CA LYS A 68 8.47 -17.74 8.68
C LYS A 68 9.04 -18.60 7.56
N GLN A 69 8.68 -18.35 6.29
CA GLN A 69 9.27 -19.07 5.15
C GLN A 69 10.70 -18.59 4.84
N ALA A 70 10.98 -17.29 5.00
CA ALA A 70 12.31 -16.74 4.79
C ALA A 70 13.32 -17.29 5.81
N ALA A 71 12.93 -17.41 7.09
CA ALA A 71 13.79 -17.93 8.16
C ALA A 71 14.14 -19.43 8.06
N LYS A 72 13.46 -20.18 7.19
CA LYS A 72 13.74 -21.61 6.95
C LYS A 72 14.78 -21.85 5.87
N LYS A 73 15.18 -20.82 5.14
CA LYS A 73 16.24 -20.87 4.12
C LYS A 73 17.58 -20.54 4.75
#